data_AF-A0A381Y3A8-F1
#
_entry.id   AF-A0A381Y3A8-F1
#
_cell.length_a   1.000
_cell.length_b   1.000
_cell.length_c   1.000
_cell.angle_alpha   90.00
_cell.angle_beta   90.00
_cell.angle_gamma   90.00
#
_symmetry.space_group_name_H-M   'P 1'
#
loop_
_entity.id
_entity.type
_entity.pdbx_description
1 polymer ?
#
loop_
_entity_poly.entity_id
_entity_poly.type
_entity_poly.pdbx_seq_one_letter_code
_entity_poly.pdbx_strand_id
1 'polypeptide(L)'
;IGTSERNIAMLPPIPNFFSGTAQVNEPIEPEGIKIIATIGEYGSDPVGLEDGSYKLLIIDPLSNDFYGEEITFWLIAGDKVFKSQSHAVFEEGNLSKGTNSIFRNLNLEF
;
A
#
# COMPACT_ATOMS: atom_id res chain seq x y z
N ILE A 1 -11.92 3.07 45.30
CA ILE A 1 -12.36 1.91 44.48
C ILE A 1 -11.58 2.02 43.19
N GLY A 2 -10.50 1.24 43.07
CA GLY A 2 -9.58 1.31 41.93
C GLY A 2 -10.03 0.41 40.78
N THR A 3 -10.11 1.02 39.61
CA THR A 3 -9.75 0.48 38.29
C THR A 3 -10.24 -0.93 37.94
N SER A 4 -11.32 -0.96 37.16
CA SER A 4 -11.47 -1.94 36.09
C SER A 4 -11.82 -1.18 34.82
N GLU A 5 -10.84 -0.42 34.32
CA GLU A 5 -10.80 -0.14 32.89
C GLU A 5 -10.84 -1.50 32.21
N ARG A 6 -11.98 -1.84 31.63
CA ARG A 6 -12.07 -3.01 30.77
C ARG A 6 -11.03 -2.76 29.69
N ASN A 7 -9.96 -3.54 29.72
CA ASN A 7 -9.02 -3.66 28.63
C ASN A 7 -9.83 -4.33 27.51
N ILE A 8 -10.58 -3.50 26.77
CA ILE A 8 -11.25 -3.94 25.56
C ILE A 8 -10.08 -4.12 24.62
N ALA A 9 -9.56 -5.34 24.54
CA ALA A 9 -8.63 -5.70 23.49
C ALA A 9 -9.33 -5.32 22.19
N MET A 10 -8.94 -4.19 21.62
CA MET A 10 -9.35 -3.83 20.27
C MET A 10 -8.85 -4.97 19.42
N LEU A 11 -9.78 -5.66 18.74
CA LEU A 11 -9.37 -6.66 17.76
C LEU A 11 -8.43 -5.95 16.77
N PRO A 12 -7.31 -6.57 16.40
CA PRO A 12 -6.44 -5.99 15.38
C PRO A 12 -7.28 -5.75 14.11
N PRO A 13 -7.02 -4.65 13.39
CA PRO A 13 -7.77 -4.34 12.17
C PRO A 13 -7.63 -5.49 11.18
N ILE A 14 -8.69 -5.77 10.42
CA ILE A 14 -8.61 -6.75 9.35
C ILE A 14 -7.67 -6.18 8.26
N PRO A 15 -6.66 -6.96 7.81
CA PRO A 15 -5.76 -6.49 6.76
C PRO A 15 -6.49 -6.11 5.48
N ASN A 16 -5.95 -5.11 4.80
CA ASN A 16 -6.44 -4.71 3.48
C ASN A 16 -5.61 -5.42 2.41
N PHE A 17 -6.27 -5.91 1.36
CA PHE A 17 -5.63 -6.67 0.29
C PHE A 17 -5.87 -5.99 -1.06
N PHE A 18 -4.78 -5.70 -1.77
CA PHE A 18 -4.81 -5.06 -3.07
C PHE A 18 -4.24 -5.95 -4.16
N SER A 19 -4.83 -5.86 -5.34
CA SER A 19 -4.33 -6.47 -6.58
C SER A 19 -4.77 -5.61 -7.74
N GLY A 20 -3.92 -5.50 -8.74
CA GLY A 20 -4.20 -4.62 -9.87
C GLY A 20 -3.12 -4.65 -10.92
N THR A 21 -3.22 -3.69 -11.84
CA THR A 21 -2.20 -3.43 -12.85
C THR A 21 -1.50 -2.13 -12.52
N ALA A 22 -0.22 -2.07 -12.88
CA ALA A 22 0.61 -0.88 -12.75
C ALA A 22 1.10 -0.47 -14.14
N GLN A 23 0.84 0.78 -14.50
CA GLN A 23 1.30 1.34 -15.75
C GLN A 23 2.14 2.58 -15.50
N VAL A 24 3.32 2.60 -16.12
CA VAL A 24 4.26 3.73 -16.12
C VAL A 24 4.33 4.27 -17.54
N ASN A 25 4.19 5.58 -17.69
CA ASN A 25 4.19 6.24 -19.01
C ASN A 25 5.60 6.39 -19.62
N GLU A 26 6.61 5.84 -18.98
CA GLU A 26 8.01 5.96 -19.35
C GLU A 26 8.61 4.57 -19.56
N PRO A 27 9.64 4.42 -20.42
CA PRO A 27 10.39 3.19 -20.52
C PRO A 27 11.07 2.86 -19.18
N ILE A 28 10.72 1.71 -18.63
CA ILE A 28 11.34 1.14 -17.43
C ILE A 28 11.83 -0.27 -17.76
N GLU A 29 12.92 -0.69 -17.13
CA GLU A 29 13.34 -2.08 -17.21
C GLU A 29 12.29 -2.95 -16.54
N PRO A 30 11.77 -3.99 -17.22
CA PRO A 30 10.69 -4.81 -16.70
C PRO A 30 11.13 -5.69 -15.52
N GLU A 31 12.44 -5.97 -15.41
CA GLU A 31 12.96 -6.83 -14.35
C GLU A 31 13.11 -6.08 -13.03
N GLY A 32 12.65 -6.70 -11.95
CA GLY A 32 12.83 -6.19 -10.59
C GLY A 32 11.88 -5.07 -10.18
N ILE A 33 10.85 -4.77 -10.99
CA ILE A 33 9.81 -3.79 -10.60
C ILE A 33 9.01 -4.34 -9.41
N LYS A 34 8.86 -3.49 -8.39
CA LYS A 34 8.10 -3.80 -7.18
C LYS A 34 7.08 -2.71 -6.89
N ILE A 35 5.99 -3.09 -6.23
CA ILE A 35 5.02 -2.18 -5.65
C ILE A 35 5.07 -2.28 -4.12
N ILE A 36 4.97 -1.13 -3.46
CA ILE A 36 4.74 -1.01 -2.01
C ILE A 36 3.53 -0.11 -1.78
N ALA A 37 2.91 -0.25 -0.62
CA ALA A 37 1.93 0.69 -0.11
C ALA A 37 2.39 1.27 1.22
N THR A 38 2.07 2.53 1.46
CA THR A 38 2.39 3.23 2.72
C THR A 38 1.15 3.87 3.30
N ILE A 39 1.04 3.86 4.63
CA ILE A 39 0.00 4.56 5.40
C ILE A 39 0.70 5.18 6.61
N GLY A 40 0.69 6.51 6.74
CA GLY A 40 1.51 7.19 7.77
C GLY A 40 2.97 6.72 7.75
N GLU A 41 3.43 6.15 8.87
CA GLU A 41 4.79 5.60 9.03
C GLU A 41 4.91 4.11 8.65
N TYR A 42 3.79 3.41 8.42
CA TYR A 42 3.80 2.01 8.01
C TYR A 42 4.06 1.86 6.50
N GLY A 43 4.93 0.93 6.15
CA GLY A 43 5.15 0.47 4.78
C GLY A 43 4.92 -1.03 4.66
N SER A 44 4.25 -1.45 3.59
CA SER A 44 4.04 -2.87 3.29
C SER A 44 5.32 -3.56 2.84
N ASP A 45 5.32 -4.88 2.89
CA ASP A 45 6.29 -5.67 2.14
C ASP A 45 6.17 -5.40 0.63
N PRO A 46 7.29 -5.38 -0.11
CA PRO A 46 7.27 -5.15 -1.54
C PRO A 46 6.79 -6.39 -2.30
N VAL A 47 5.90 -6.17 -3.27
CA VAL A 47 5.37 -7.21 -4.15
C VAL A 47 5.92 -7.01 -5.55
N GLY A 48 6.42 -8.08 -6.17
CA GLY A 48 6.88 -8.05 -7.55
C GLY A 48 5.73 -7.93 -8.55
N LEU A 49 5.99 -7.32 -9.70
CA LEU A 49 5.05 -7.32 -10.81
C LEU A 49 5.33 -8.50 -11.75
N GLU A 50 4.26 -9.15 -12.20
CA GLU A 50 4.24 -10.15 -13.27
C GLU A 50 3.38 -9.61 -14.40
N ASP A 51 3.95 -9.45 -15.60
CA ASP A 51 3.27 -8.90 -16.78
C ASP A 51 2.55 -7.56 -16.49
N GLY A 52 3.20 -6.68 -15.71
CA GLY A 52 2.65 -5.39 -15.30
C GLY A 52 1.53 -5.46 -14.25
N SER A 53 1.26 -6.64 -13.69
CA SER A 53 0.24 -6.87 -12.67
C SER A 53 0.87 -7.27 -11.34
N TYR A 54 0.26 -6.84 -10.23
CA TYR A 54 0.65 -7.26 -8.88
C TYR A 54 -0.54 -7.96 -8.20
N LYS A 55 -0.23 -8.91 -7.33
CA LYS A 55 -1.23 -9.70 -6.59
C LYS A 55 -0.86 -9.73 -5.12
N LEU A 56 -1.87 -9.67 -4.25
CA LEU A 56 -1.73 -9.81 -2.80
C LEU A 56 -0.75 -8.81 -2.17
N LEU A 57 -0.88 -7.53 -2.51
CA LEU A 57 -0.26 -6.46 -1.72
C LEU A 57 -1.06 -6.31 -0.42
N ILE A 58 -0.41 -6.58 0.72
CA ILE A 58 -1.05 -6.64 2.04
C ILE A 58 -0.71 -5.36 2.80
N ILE A 59 -1.73 -4.74 3.38
CA ILE A 59 -1.58 -3.63 4.31
C ILE A 59 -2.13 -4.07 5.65
N ASP A 60 -1.20 -4.30 6.59
CA ASP A 60 -1.48 -4.74 7.95
C ASP A 60 -0.60 -3.97 8.94
N PRO A 61 -1.02 -2.74 9.32
CA PRO A 61 -0.28 -1.92 10.28
C PRO A 61 -0.39 -2.43 11.72
N LEU A 62 -1.21 -3.47 11.99
CA LEU A 62 -1.51 -4.03 13.31
C LEU A 62 -2.05 -3.01 14.35
N SER A 63 -2.36 -1.78 13.92
CA SER A 63 -2.92 -0.71 14.75
C SER A 63 -4.14 -0.05 14.08
N ASN A 64 -5.15 0.26 14.87
CA ASN A 64 -6.35 1.00 14.45
C ASN A 64 -6.11 2.50 14.32
N ASP A 65 -4.95 3.01 14.72
CA ASP A 65 -4.62 4.44 14.63
C ASP A 65 -4.63 4.96 13.19
N PHE A 66 -4.51 4.07 12.21
CA PHE A 66 -4.51 4.40 10.80
C PHE A 66 -5.89 4.28 10.14
N TYR A 67 -6.96 4.00 10.90
CA TYR A 67 -8.30 3.91 10.33
C TYR A 67 -8.71 5.25 9.72
N GLY A 68 -9.14 5.22 8.45
CA GLY A 68 -9.49 6.42 7.68
C GLY A 68 -8.29 7.16 7.07
N GLU A 69 -7.06 6.69 7.30
CA GLU A 69 -5.86 7.26 6.70
C GLU A 69 -5.70 6.87 5.22
N GLU A 70 -5.02 7.73 4.47
CA GLU A 70 -4.76 7.51 3.05
C GLU A 70 -3.66 6.46 2.83
N ILE A 71 -3.99 5.46 2.01
CA ILE A 71 -3.05 4.50 1.45
C ILE A 71 -2.47 5.09 0.16
N THR A 72 -1.16 5.31 0.16
CA THR A 72 -0.42 5.65 -1.05
C THR A 72 0.31 4.44 -1.62
N PHE A 73 0.20 4.22 -2.93
CA PHE A 73 0.95 3.19 -3.64
C PHE A 73 2.19 3.78 -4.32
N TRP A 74 3.29 3.04 -4.29
CA TRP A 74 4.56 3.41 -4.93
C TRP A 74 5.10 2.26 -5.74
N LEU A 75 5.63 2.59 -6.92
CA LEU A 75 6.29 1.64 -7.80
C LEU A 75 7.79 1.93 -7.81
N ILE A 76 8.59 0.90 -7.61
CA ILE A 76 10.05 0.97 -7.51
C ILE A 76 10.61 0.17 -8.69
N ALA A 77 11.38 0.84 -9.55
CA ALA A 77 12.01 0.23 -10.72
C ALA A 77 13.48 0.66 -10.77
N GLY A 78 14.38 -0.21 -10.29
CA GLY A 78 15.79 0.11 -10.15
C GLY A 78 16.02 1.26 -9.16
N ASP A 79 16.58 2.37 -9.66
CA ASP A 79 16.84 3.62 -8.94
C ASP A 79 15.66 4.60 -8.97
N LYS A 80 14.60 4.31 -9.74
CA LYS A 80 13.44 5.18 -9.90
C LYS A 80 12.29 4.78 -8.98
N VAL A 81 11.62 5.79 -8.43
CA VAL A 81 10.41 5.64 -7.62
C VAL A 81 9.29 6.45 -8.26
N PHE A 82 8.10 5.85 -8.32
CA PHE A 82 6.91 6.48 -8.91
C PHE A 82 5.78 6.47 -7.88
N LYS A 83 5.07 7.60 -7.73
CA LYS A 83 3.85 7.67 -6.92
C LYS A 83 2.66 7.30 -7.79
N SER A 84 1.76 6.48 -7.26
CA SER A 84 0.45 6.28 -7.88
C SER A 84 -0.37 7.57 -7.84
N GLN A 85 -1.13 7.82 -8.91
CA GLN A 85 -2.20 8.82 -8.92
C GLN A 85 -3.47 8.31 -8.24
N SER A 86 -3.62 6.99 -8.12
CA SER A 86 -4.69 6.34 -7.38
C SER A 86 -4.26 6.17 -5.92
N HIS A 87 -5.17 6.46 -5.00
CA HIS A 87 -5.03 6.20 -3.57
C HIS A 87 -6.21 5.36 -3.07
N ALA A 88 -6.05 4.72 -1.93
CA ALA A 88 -7.13 4.05 -1.20
C ALA A 88 -7.22 4.64 0.22
N VAL A 89 -8.26 4.26 0.97
CA VAL A 89 -8.38 4.62 2.38
C VAL A 89 -8.33 3.33 3.19
N PHE A 90 -7.57 3.34 4.28
CA PHE A 90 -7.47 2.19 5.17
C PHE A 90 -8.76 2.05 5.98
N GLU A 91 -9.53 1.01 5.68
CA GLU A 91 -10.78 0.67 6.35
C GLU A 91 -10.78 -0.83 6.70
N GLU A 92 -11.63 -1.27 7.63
CA GLU A 92 -11.67 -2.68 8.02
C GLU A 92 -12.03 -3.59 6.83
N GLY A 93 -11.14 -4.53 6.51
CA GLY A 93 -11.44 -5.64 5.61
C GLY A 93 -11.69 -5.22 4.16
N ASN A 94 -11.11 -4.10 3.71
CA ASN A 94 -11.20 -3.69 2.32
C ASN A 94 -10.49 -4.74 1.43
N LEU A 95 -11.31 -5.57 0.79
CA LEU A 95 -10.91 -6.45 -0.30
C LEU A 95 -11.10 -5.67 -1.60
N SER A 96 -10.28 -4.64 -1.83
CA SER A 96 -10.36 -3.86 -3.06
C SER A 96 -9.81 -4.70 -4.22
N LYS A 97 -10.70 -5.43 -4.89
CA LYS A 97 -10.37 -6.07 -6.17
C LYS A 97 -10.26 -4.99 -7.24
N GLY A 98 -9.04 -4.73 -7.69
CA GLY A 98 -8.79 -4.04 -8.94
C GLY A 98 -8.77 -2.52 -8.83
N THR A 99 -7.69 -1.97 -8.30
CA THR A 99 -7.29 -0.60 -8.63
C THR A 99 -6.29 -0.65 -9.78
N ASN A 100 -6.72 -0.26 -10.98
CA ASN A 100 -5.77 0.15 -12.01
C ASN A 100 -5.03 1.37 -11.44
N SER A 101 -3.73 1.23 -11.24
CA SER A 101 -2.91 2.26 -10.60
C SER A 101 -1.98 2.85 -11.67
N ILE A 102 -2.18 4.14 -11.96
CA ILE A 102 -1.34 4.87 -12.92
C ILE A 102 -0.27 5.62 -12.14
N PHE A 103 1.00 5.33 -12.42
CA PHE A 103 2.13 5.87 -11.67
C PHE A 103 2.82 7.02 -12.41
N ARG A 104 3.33 8.01 -11.66
CA ARG A 104 4.14 9.15 -12.16
C ARG A 104 5.49 9.22 -11.47
N ASN A 105 6.50 9.66 -12.20
CA ASN A 105 7.87 9.78 -11.72
C ASN A 105 7.96 10.79 -10.57
N LEU A 106 8.73 10.44 -9.53
CA LEU A 106 9.11 11.34 -8.45
C LEU A 106 10.61 11.63 -8.54
N ASN A 107 10.95 12.90 -8.73
CA ASN A 107 12.28 13.37 -8.42
C ASN A 107 12.36 13.54 -6.91
N LEU A 108 12.83 12.51 -6.21
CA LEU A 108 13.19 12.63 -4.80
C LEU A 108 14.54 13.34 -4.74
N GLU A 109 14.52 14.68 -4.63
CA GLU A 109 15.72 15.43 -4.29
C GLU A 109 16.10 15.08 -2.84
N PHE A 110 17.28 14.48 -2.65
CA PHE A 110 17.87 14.19 -1.35
C PHE A 110 18.71 15.38 -0.85
#